data_AF-A0A956EMY0-F1
#
_entry.id   AF-A0A956EMY0-F1
#
_cell.length_a   1.000
_cell.length_b   1.000
_cell.length_c   1.000
_cell.angle_alpha   90.00
_cell.angle_beta   90.00
_cell.angle_gamma   90.00
#
_symmetry.space_group_name_H-M   'P 1'
#
loop_
_entity.id
_entity.type
_entity.pdbx_description
1 polymer ?
#
loop_
_entity_poly.entity_id
_entity_poly.type
_entity_poly.pdbx_seq_one_letter_code
_entity_poly.pdbx_strand_id
1 'polypeptide(L)' 'MQVVLRKLGRGSRAVTGRLVRAPRKGSVVVIEFSDGMHEYVTTPVKRVLRLAPKDVFYIETVNSRYRLEVRDPES' A
#
# COMPACT_ATOMS: atom_id res chain seq x y z
N MET A 1 -10.30 -5.20 -3.00
CA MET A 1 -9.16 -5.63 -2.16
C MET A 1 -8.87 -4.54 -1.14
N GLN A 2 -9.31 -4.73 0.10
CA GLN A 2 -9.07 -3.76 1.17
C GLN A 2 -7.62 -3.87 1.63
N VAL A 3 -7.00 -2.73 1.92
CA VAL A 3 -5.60 -2.68 2.33
C VAL A 3 -5.36 -1.70 3.46
N VAL A 4 -4.28 -1.94 4.19
CA VAL A 4 -3.67 -0.97 5.10
C VAL A 4 -2.24 -0.74 4.66
N LEU A 5 -1.92 0.49 4.29
CA LEU A 5 -0.57 0.93 3.95
C LEU A 5 0.00 1.72 5.12
N ARG A 6 1.13 1.26 5.65
CA ARG A 6 1.88 1.94 6.71
C ARG A 6 3.23 2.37 6.19
N LYS A 7 3.54 3.67 6.28
CA LYS A 7 4.91 4.13 6.08
C LYS A 7 5.80 3.57 7.20
N LEU A 8 6.98 3.08 6.84
CA LEU A 8 7.96 2.60 7.81
C LEU A 8 8.75 3.80 8.37
N GLY A 9 8.78 3.93 9.69
CA GLY A 9 9.42 5.04 10.40
C GLY A 9 8.61 5.51 11.61
N ARG A 10 9.22 6.28 12.53
CA ARG A 10 8.54 6.79 13.73
C ARG A 10 7.38 7.75 13.37
N GLY A 11 6.27 7.65 14.11
CA GLY A 11 5.12 8.56 13.99
C GLY A 11 4.27 8.41 12.71
N SER A 12 4.47 7.34 11.95
CA SER A 12 3.83 7.15 10.64
C SER A 12 2.35 6.76 10.76
N ARG A 13 1.45 7.56 10.18
CA ARG A 13 0.01 7.24 10.08
C ARG A 13 -0.23 6.13 9.06
N ALA A 14 -1.21 5.27 9.34
CA ALA A 14 -1.68 4.27 8.40
C ALA A 14 -2.73 4.86 7.46
N VAL A 15 -2.71 4.41 6.22
CA VAL A 15 -3.71 4.71 5.20
C VAL A 15 -4.50 3.44 4.93
N THR A 16 -5.82 3.51 5.01
CA THR A 16 -6.71 2.37 4.78
C THR A 16 -7.63 2.69 3.61
N GLY A 17 -7.89 1.72 2.76
CA GLY A 17 -8.83 1.88 1.65
C GLY A 17 -8.75 0.75 0.63
N ARG A 18 -9.32 0.98 -0.55
CA ARG A 18 -9.32 0.03 -1.66
C ARG A 18 -8.07 0.20 -2.49
N LEU A 19 -7.30 -0.88 -2.64
CA LEU A 19 -6.18 -0.90 -3.58
C LEU A 19 -6.72 -0.93 -5.02
N VAL A 20 -6.38 0.06 -5.82
CA VAL A 20 -6.84 0.18 -7.22
C VAL A 20 -6.18 -0.87 -8.12
N ARG A 21 -4.89 -1.13 -7.91
CA ARG A 21 -4.11 -2.10 -8.67
C ARG A 21 -2.95 -2.65 -7.86
N ALA A 22 -2.51 -3.85 -8.20
CA ALA A 22 -1.33 -4.46 -7.59
C ALA A 22 -0.08 -3.54 -7.74
N PRO A 23 0.74 -3.35 -6.70
CA PRO A 23 1.97 -2.56 -6.78
C PRO A 23 2.96 -3.14 -7.79
N ARG A 24 3.56 -2.29 -8.62
CA ARG A 24 4.53 -2.68 -9.65
C ARG A 24 5.68 -1.67 -9.70
N LYS A 25 6.91 -2.16 -9.95
CA LYS A 25 8.10 -1.31 -10.15
C LYS A 25 7.86 -0.31 -11.29
N GLY A 26 8.28 0.94 -11.10
CA GLY A 26 8.10 2.05 -12.04
C GLY A 26 6.74 2.74 -11.97
N SER A 27 5.76 2.16 -11.27
CA SER A 27 4.42 2.72 -11.08
C SER A 27 4.24 3.30 -9.68
N VAL A 28 3.15 4.01 -9.44
CA VAL A 28 2.71 4.44 -8.11
C VAL A 28 1.76 3.42 -7.46
N VAL A 29 1.66 3.44 -6.13
CA VAL A 29 0.57 2.80 -5.37
C VAL A 29 -0.57 3.80 -5.27
N VAL A 30 -1.79 3.34 -5.56
CA VAL A 30 -3.03 4.13 -5.44
C VAL A 30 -3.99 3.41 -4.51
N ILE A 31 -4.44 4.10 -3.47
CA ILE A 31 -5.45 3.64 -2.52
C ILE A 31 -6.61 4.63 -2.54
N GLU A 32 -7.77 4.17 -2.97
CA GLU A 32 -9.02 4.94 -2.91
C GLU A 32 -9.61 4.86 -1.50
N PHE A 33 -10.07 5.98 -0.98
CA PHE A 33 -10.78 6.02 0.30
C PHE A 33 -12.25 5.64 0.14
N SER A 34 -12.88 5.28 1.27
CA SER A 34 -14.28 4.85 1.30
C SER A 34 -15.27 5.95 0.92
N ASP A 35 -14.85 7.22 0.93
CA ASP A 35 -15.67 8.34 0.48
C ASP A 35 -15.81 8.40 -1.06
N GLY A 36 -15.01 7.63 -1.80
CA GLY A 36 -15.02 7.60 -3.26
C GLY A 36 -14.52 8.88 -3.93
N MET A 37 -14.00 9.84 -3.17
CA MET A 37 -13.55 11.15 -3.68
C MET A 37 -12.05 11.36 -3.54
N HIS A 38 -11.42 10.74 -2.53
CA HIS A 38 -10.02 10.95 -2.24
C HIS A 38 -9.18 9.70 -2.52
N GLU A 39 -7.96 9.97 -2.99
CA GLU A 39 -6.95 8.95 -3.23
C GLU A 39 -5.66 9.27 -2.49
N TYR A 40 -5.01 8.21 -2.00
CA TYR A 40 -3.62 8.26 -1.58
C TYR A 40 -2.72 7.73 -2.68
N VAL A 41 -1.76 8.56 -3.12
CA VAL A 41 -0.82 8.22 -4.19
C VAL A 41 0.62 8.33 -3.67
N THR A 42 1.42 7.28 -3.88
CA THR A 42 2.86 7.30 -3.52
C THR A 42 3.72 7.92 -4.62
N THR A 43 5.00 8.18 -4.33
CA THR A 43 6.00 8.30 -5.38
C THR A 43 6.23 6.95 -6.09
N PRO A 44 6.88 6.94 -7.27
CA PRO A 44 7.11 5.70 -8.01
C PRO A 44 7.82 4.63 -7.19
N VAL A 45 7.38 3.39 -7.38
CA VAL A 45 7.87 2.19 -6.71
C VAL A 45 9.20 1.77 -7.35
N LYS A 46 10.22 1.60 -6.52
CA LYS A 46 11.53 1.04 -6.89
C LYS A 46 11.54 -0.47 -6.78
N ARG A 47 10.91 -1.03 -5.74
CA ARG A 47 10.91 -2.46 -5.45
C ARG A 47 9.64 -2.88 -4.71
N VAL A 48 9.17 -4.08 -5.03
CA VAL A 48 8.08 -4.77 -4.32
C VAL A 48 8.62 -6.10 -3.84
N LEU A 49 8.47 -6.39 -2.55
CA LEU A 49 8.76 -7.69 -1.96
C LEU A 49 7.48 -8.23 -1.34
N ARG A 50 7.01 -9.39 -1.79
CA ARG A 50 5.88 -10.11 -1.18
C ARG A 50 6.42 -11.08 -0.15
N LEU A 51 5.91 -11.02 1.07
CA LEU A 51 6.08 -12.08 2.05
C LEU A 51 4.92 -13.07 1.90
N ALA A 52 5.21 -14.24 1.35
CA ALA A 52 4.33 -15.40 1.49
C ALA A 52 4.36 -15.89 2.95
N PRO A 53 3.27 -16.46 3.51
CA PRO A 53 1.90 -16.64 3.00
C PRO A 53 0.88 -15.59 3.51
N LYS A 54 1.33 -14.43 4.01
CA LYS A 54 0.49 -13.51 4.84
C LYS A 54 -0.16 -12.33 4.10
N ASP A 55 -0.16 -12.33 2.76
CA ASP A 55 -0.56 -11.17 1.93
C ASP A 55 -0.03 -9.81 2.43
N VAL A 56 1.23 -9.82 2.84
CA VAL A 56 2.00 -8.64 3.23
C VAL A 56 3.00 -8.32 2.13
N PHE A 57 3.05 -7.05 1.73
CA PHE A 57 4.00 -6.53 0.77
C PHE A 57 4.85 -5.44 1.42
N TYR A 58 6.16 -5.49 1.21
CA TYR A 58 7.05 -4.37 1.44
C TYR A 58 7.27 -3.62 0.14
N ILE A 59 7.02 -2.32 0.18
CA ILE A 59 7.08 -1.45 -0.99
C ILE A 59 8.12 -0.38 -0.71
N GLU A 60 9.14 -0.34 -1.55
CA GLU A 60 10.12 0.72 -1.56
C GLU A 60 9.80 1.65 -2.72
N THR A 61 9.67 2.92 -2.42
CA THR A 61 9.44 4.01 -3.38
C THR A 61 10.67 4.90 -3.47
N VAL A 62 10.63 5.93 -4.31
CA VAL A 62 11.77 6.86 -4.46
C VAL A 62 12.21 7.46 -3.12
N ASN A 63 11.26 7.84 -2.28
CA ASN A 63 11.49 8.65 -1.08
C ASN A 63 11.06 7.98 0.23
N SER A 64 10.47 6.79 0.18
CA SER A 64 9.84 6.18 1.36
C SER A 64 9.73 4.66 1.24
N ARG A 65 9.62 3.99 2.39
CA ARG A 65 9.35 2.55 2.48
C ARG A 65 8.03 2.34 3.19
N TYR A 66 7.30 1.32 2.77
CA TYR A 66 5.97 1.01 3.26
C TYR A 66 5.82 -0.49 3.50
N ARG A 67 4.92 -0.82 4.44
CA ARG A 67 4.30 -2.13 4.58
C ARG A 67 2.84 -2.02 4.15
N LEU A 68 2.46 -2.77 3.14
CA LEU A 68 1.09 -2.90 2.64
C LEU A 68 0.56 -4.26 3.10
N GLU A 69 -0.54 -4.23 3.84
CA GLU A 69 -1.26 -5.42 4.30
C GLU A 69 -2.55 -5.52 3.53
N VAL A 70 -2.82 -6.69 2.94
CA VAL A 70 -4.12 -6.97 2.36
C VAL A 70 -5.02 -7.50 3.45
N ARG A 71 -6.25 -6.98 3.51
CA ARG A 71 -7.30 -7.50 4.38
C ARG A 71 -8.28 -8.24 3.50
N ASP A 72 -8.47 -9.53 3.76
CA ASP A 72 -9.60 -10.25 3.21
C ASP A 72 -10.88 -9.70 3.82
N PRO A 73 -11.91 -9.43 3.01
CA PRO A 73 -13.20 -8.98 3.51
C PRO A 73 -13.97 -10.07 4.28
N GLU A 74 -13.47 -11.32 4.32
CA GLU A 74 -14.16 -12.50 4.88
C GLU A 74 -13.43 -13.14 6.10
N SER A 75 -12.80 -12.35 6.97
CA SER A 75 -12.18 -12.85 8.21
C SER A 75 -12.67 -12.16 9.47
#